data_AF-A0A9X0HLW5-F1
#
_entry.id   AF-A0A9X0HLW5-F1
#
_cell.length_a   1.000
_cell.length_b   1.000
_cell.length_c   1.000
_cell.angle_alpha   90.00
_cell.angle_beta   90.00
_cell.angle_gamma   90.00
#
_symmetry.space_group_name_H-M   'P 1'
#
loop_
_entity.id
_entity.type
_entity.pdbx_description
1 polymer ?
#
loop_
_entity_poly.entity_id
_entity_poly.type
_entity_poly.pdbx_seq_one_letter_code
_entity_poly.pdbx_strand_id
1 'polypeptide(L)'
;MLALKTQDAKTRRAGAGHVLTEVWLPEHRKWAMLDAQFDLMPTLHQVPLNAVELQAAWAQGQPVSLIRACGPVAPAQQRAYRRFVQRYLHFYEVAFDQRQTPLPGAPVRFGGNSRLMLVPAGSKPPTVFQRRFPLDYLLSTSSLADFHPNPE
;
A
#
# COMPACT_ATOMS: atom_id res chain seq x y z
N MET A 1 3.16 6.86 5.00
CA MET A 1 2.38 5.65 5.36
C MET A 1 1.42 5.30 4.25
N LEU A 2 1.29 4.01 3.97
CA LEU A 2 0.38 3.41 2.99
C LEU A 2 -0.66 2.57 3.72
N ALA A 3 -1.95 2.83 3.48
CA ALA A 3 -3.05 2.04 4.00
C ALA A 3 -3.61 1.13 2.91
N LEU A 4 -3.41 -0.18 3.07
CA LEU A 4 -3.94 -1.23 2.21
C LEU A 4 -5.36 -1.60 2.63
N LYS A 5 -6.21 -1.98 1.67
CA LYS A 5 -7.57 -2.47 1.95
C LYS A 5 -7.98 -3.63 1.07
N THR A 6 -8.77 -4.52 1.65
CA THR A 6 -9.34 -5.67 0.95
C THR A 6 -10.40 -5.25 -0.08
N GLN A 7 -10.66 -6.10 -1.07
CA GLN A 7 -11.73 -5.88 -2.05
C GLN A 7 -13.11 -5.74 -1.40
N ASP A 8 -13.37 -6.49 -0.33
CA ASP A 8 -14.61 -6.46 0.45
C ASP A 8 -14.60 -5.40 1.57
N ALA A 9 -13.73 -4.38 1.50
CA ALA A 9 -13.55 -3.42 2.59
C ALA A 9 -14.83 -2.67 3.00
N LYS A 10 -15.79 -2.52 2.09
CA LYS A 10 -17.10 -1.94 2.37
C LYS A 10 -17.97 -2.82 3.27
N THR A 11 -17.97 -4.13 3.03
CA THR A 11 -18.93 -5.08 3.60
C THR A 11 -18.30 -5.96 4.69
N ARG A 12 -16.99 -5.98 4.84
CA ARG A 12 -16.30 -6.72 5.91
C ARG A 12 -16.54 -6.07 7.28
N ARG A 13 -16.68 -6.87 8.34
CA ARG A 13 -16.92 -6.35 9.70
C ARG A 13 -15.65 -5.82 10.38
N ALA A 14 -14.53 -6.51 10.20
CA ALA A 14 -13.24 -6.20 10.80
C ALA A 14 -12.09 -6.81 9.96
N GLY A 15 -10.87 -6.28 10.09
CA GLY A 15 -9.71 -6.79 9.35
C GLY A 15 -9.79 -6.52 7.85
N ALA A 16 -10.35 -5.36 7.48
CA ALA A 16 -10.41 -4.91 6.09
C ALA A 16 -9.19 -4.08 5.66
N GLY A 17 -8.31 -3.73 6.60
CA GLY A 17 -7.13 -2.91 6.32
C GLY A 17 -5.86 -3.47 6.94
N HIS A 18 -4.74 -3.09 6.33
CA HIS A 18 -3.38 -3.26 6.84
C HIS A 18 -2.59 -1.99 6.53
N VAL A 19 -1.60 -1.66 7.34
CA VAL A 19 -0.82 -0.42 7.17
C VAL A 19 0.65 -0.78 7.09
N LEU A 20 1.33 -0.17 6.12
CA LEU A 20 2.77 -0.30 5.93
C LEU A 20 3.36 1.03 5.47
N THR A 21 4.66 1.05 5.18
CA THR A 21 5.34 2.24 4.67
C THR A 21 5.91 1.98 3.30
N GLU A 22 5.84 2.97 2.43
CA GLU A 22 6.63 2.99 1.20
C GLU A 22 7.67 4.11 1.31
N VAL A 23 8.86 3.83 0.79
CA VAL A 23 10.01 4.73 0.78
C VAL A 23 10.52 4.86 -0.65
N TRP A 24 10.96 6.06 -1.02
CA TRP A 24 11.65 6.27 -2.29
C TRP A 24 13.09 5.76 -2.19
N LEU A 25 13.51 4.97 -3.16
CA LEU A 25 14.87 4.45 -3.30
C LEU A 25 15.55 5.15 -4.51
N PRO A 26 16.43 6.15 -4.28
CA PRO A 26 17.09 6.89 -5.35
C PRO A 26 17.86 6.01 -6.33
N GLU A 27 18.50 4.96 -5.83
CA GLU A 27 19.30 3.99 -6.58
C GLU A 27 18.47 3.20 -7.61
N HIS A 28 17.19 2.99 -7.31
CA HIS A 28 16.25 2.30 -8.20
C HIS A 28 15.28 3.26 -8.90
N ARG A 29 15.31 4.55 -8.53
CA ARG A 29 14.36 5.58 -8.99
C ARG A 29 12.91 5.11 -8.89
N LYS A 30 12.54 4.53 -7.76
CA LYS A 30 11.20 4.00 -7.51
C LYS A 30 10.84 3.99 -6.02
N TRP A 31 9.55 3.85 -5.76
CA TRP A 31 9.04 3.51 -4.43
C TRP A 31 9.24 2.03 -4.14
N ALA A 32 9.46 1.69 -2.86
CA ALA A 32 9.55 0.33 -2.36
C ALA A 32 8.80 0.21 -1.03
N MET A 33 8.15 -0.92 -0.79
CA MET A 33 7.40 -1.16 0.44
C MET A 33 8.25 -1.80 1.53
N LEU A 34 7.98 -1.39 2.77
CA LEU A 34 8.51 -1.97 4.00
C LEU A 34 7.33 -2.22 4.95
N ASP A 35 7.18 -3.47 5.36
CA ASP A 35 6.20 -3.87 6.37
C ASP A 35 6.87 -4.02 7.73
N ALA A 36 6.93 -2.91 8.45
CA ALA A 36 7.60 -2.84 9.76
C ALA A 36 6.97 -3.76 10.81
N GLN A 37 5.69 -4.13 10.67
CA GLN A 37 5.04 -5.07 11.60
C GLN A 37 5.67 -6.47 11.52
N PHE A 38 6.20 -6.85 10.35
CA PHE A 38 6.80 -8.15 10.12
C PHE A 38 8.32 -8.10 9.94
N ASP A 39 8.92 -6.91 9.90
CA ASP A 39 10.31 -6.69 9.49
C ASP A 39 10.59 -7.29 8.11
N LEU A 40 9.78 -6.94 7.11
CA LEU A 40 9.86 -7.54 5.77
C LEU A 40 9.86 -6.51 4.65
N MET A 41 10.72 -6.74 3.66
CA MET A 41 10.72 -6.08 2.36
C MET A 41 10.64 -7.13 1.23
N PRO A 42 9.68 -7.01 0.31
CA PRO A 42 9.60 -7.87 -0.87
C PRO A 42 10.59 -7.42 -1.95
N THR A 43 11.18 -8.39 -2.64
CA THR A 43 12.10 -8.16 -3.75
C THR A 43 11.79 -9.12 -4.90
N LEU A 44 12.02 -8.66 -6.14
CA LEU A 44 12.05 -9.50 -7.33
C LEU A 44 13.42 -9.34 -7.98
N HIS A 45 14.16 -10.45 -8.12
CA HIS A 45 15.54 -10.42 -8.61
C HIS A 45 16.42 -9.38 -7.89
N GLN A 46 16.32 -9.36 -6.56
CA GLN A 46 17.03 -8.41 -5.67
C GLN A 46 16.61 -6.94 -5.81
N VAL A 47 15.64 -6.61 -6.65
CA VAL A 47 15.07 -5.26 -6.75
C VAL A 47 13.87 -5.15 -5.79
N PRO A 48 13.87 -4.18 -4.85
CA PRO A 48 12.73 -3.93 -3.98
C PRO A 48 11.45 -3.61 -4.76
N LEU A 49 10.32 -4.13 -4.27
CA LEU A 49 9.00 -3.91 -4.85
C LEU A 49 8.21 -2.91 -4.01
N ASN A 50 7.38 -2.09 -4.64
CA ASN A 50 6.26 -1.42 -3.97
C ASN A 50 5.05 -2.37 -3.84
N ALA A 51 3.98 -1.93 -3.16
CA ALA A 51 2.83 -2.79 -2.88
C ALA A 51 2.01 -3.16 -4.13
N VAL A 52 2.02 -2.31 -5.15
CA VAL A 52 1.34 -2.58 -6.43
C VAL A 52 2.13 -3.59 -7.25
N GLU A 53 3.45 -3.44 -7.33
CA GLU A 53 4.33 -4.37 -8.03
C GLU A 53 4.35 -5.74 -7.35
N LEU A 54 4.31 -5.80 -6.01
CA LEU A 54 4.19 -7.04 -5.27
C LEU A 54 2.91 -7.80 -5.66
N GLN A 55 1.79 -7.08 -5.77
CA GLN A 55 0.51 -7.64 -6.18
C GLN A 55 0.60 -8.22 -7.60
N ALA A 56 1.18 -7.46 -8.54
CA ALA A 56 1.33 -7.87 -9.93
C ALA A 56 2.27 -9.09 -10.05
N ALA A 57 3.40 -9.06 -9.36
CA ALA A 57 4.39 -10.15 -9.35
C ALA A 57 3.77 -11.46 -8.87
N TRP A 58 3.00 -11.44 -7.76
CA TRP A 58 2.31 -12.64 -7.29
C TRP A 58 1.17 -13.10 -8.19
N ALA A 59 0.43 -12.17 -8.81
CA ALA A 59 -0.60 -12.51 -9.79
C ALA A 59 -0.02 -13.20 -11.03
N GLN A 60 1.19 -12.82 -11.42
CA GLN A 60 1.93 -13.39 -12.55
C GLN A 60 2.79 -14.61 -12.18
N GLY A 61 2.76 -15.08 -10.93
CA GLY A 61 3.53 -16.24 -10.48
C GLY A 61 5.04 -16.00 -10.39
N GLN A 62 5.48 -14.74 -10.29
CA GLN A 62 6.90 -14.38 -10.19
C GLN A 62 7.52 -14.85 -8.85
N PRO A 63 8.83 -15.17 -8.84
CA PRO A 63 9.54 -15.68 -7.67
C PRO A 63 9.93 -14.56 -6.69
N VAL A 64 8.94 -13.92 -6.09
CA VAL A 64 9.17 -12.87 -5.08
C VAL A 64 9.88 -13.46 -3.86
N SER A 65 10.98 -12.83 -3.47
CA SER A 65 11.72 -13.13 -2.23
C SER A 65 11.40 -12.10 -1.17
N LEU A 66 11.31 -12.54 0.09
CA LEU A 66 11.20 -11.64 1.23
C LEU A 66 12.54 -11.57 1.97
N ILE A 67 12.99 -10.35 2.24
CA ILE A 67 14.20 -10.07 3.02
C ILE A 67 13.83 -9.33 4.30
N ARG A 68 14.68 -9.48 5.32
CA ARG A 68 14.63 -8.74 6.59
C ARG A 68 16.03 -8.26 6.96
N ALA A 69 16.15 -7.40 7.98
CA ALA A 69 17.44 -6.84 8.38
C ALA A 69 18.51 -7.91 8.68
N CYS A 70 18.11 -9.05 9.26
CA CYS A 70 19.00 -10.16 9.61
C CYS A 70 19.17 -11.25 8.54
N GLY A 71 18.69 -11.03 7.31
CA GLY A 71 18.93 -11.93 6.18
C GLY A 71 17.66 -12.53 5.56
N PRO A 72 17.75 -13.73 4.94
CA PRO A 72 16.63 -14.31 4.20
C PRO A 72 15.55 -14.89 5.13
N VAL A 73 14.32 -14.91 4.62
CA VAL A 73 13.15 -15.38 5.34
C VAL A 73 12.87 -16.85 5.01
N ALA A 74 12.64 -17.68 6.02
CA ALA A 74 12.34 -19.10 5.81
C ALA A 74 11.08 -19.30 4.92
N PRO A 75 11.03 -20.32 4.04
CA PRO A 75 9.91 -20.52 3.11
C PRO A 75 8.53 -20.59 3.76
N ALA A 76 8.43 -21.18 4.95
CA ALA A 76 7.18 -21.24 5.71
C ALA A 76 6.67 -19.84 6.11
N GLN A 77 7.58 -18.97 6.55
CA GLN A 77 7.27 -17.58 6.91
C GLN A 77 6.91 -16.77 5.66
N GLN A 78 7.59 -16.97 4.53
CA GLN A 78 7.22 -16.32 3.26
C GLN A 78 5.79 -16.66 2.84
N ARG A 79 5.42 -17.94 2.90
CA ARG A 79 4.06 -18.41 2.59
C ARG A 79 3.02 -17.85 3.58
N ALA A 80 3.37 -17.74 4.86
CA ALA A 80 2.49 -17.17 5.87
C ALA A 80 2.25 -15.67 5.62
N TYR A 81 3.31 -14.92 5.36
CA TYR A 81 3.23 -13.49 5.03
C TYR A 81 2.41 -13.24 3.77
N ARG A 82 2.68 -13.98 2.68
CA ARG A 82 1.88 -13.89 1.44
C ARG A 82 0.40 -14.11 1.72
N ARG A 83 0.04 -15.19 2.44
CA ARG A 83 -1.37 -15.47 2.82
C ARG A 83 -1.98 -14.38 3.69
N PHE A 84 -1.17 -13.70 4.50
CA PHE A 84 -1.61 -12.57 5.28
C PHE A 84 -1.84 -11.35 4.38
N VAL A 85 -0.79 -10.83 3.74
CA VAL A 85 -0.81 -9.50 3.11
C VAL A 85 -1.59 -9.46 1.79
N GLN A 86 -1.61 -10.56 1.02
CA GLN A 86 -2.21 -10.58 -0.33
C GLN A 86 -3.68 -10.15 -0.33
N ARG A 87 -4.41 -10.39 0.77
CA ARG A 87 -5.83 -10.04 0.88
C ARG A 87 -6.07 -8.53 0.90
N TYR A 88 -5.06 -7.73 1.27
CA TYR A 88 -5.15 -6.28 1.39
C TYR A 88 -4.61 -5.54 0.15
N LEU A 89 -3.96 -6.25 -0.77
CA LEU A 89 -3.38 -5.67 -1.99
C LEU A 89 -4.47 -5.48 -3.07
N HIS A 90 -5.47 -4.64 -2.77
CA HIS A 90 -6.55 -4.34 -3.72
C HIS A 90 -6.83 -2.85 -3.83
N PHE A 91 -7.06 -2.16 -2.71
CA PHE A 91 -7.07 -0.69 -2.68
C PHE A 91 -5.90 -0.18 -1.88
N TYR A 92 -5.30 0.91 -2.34
CA TYR A 92 -4.12 1.51 -1.73
C TYR A 92 -4.43 2.97 -1.43
N GLU A 93 -4.25 3.41 -0.19
CA GLU A 93 -4.56 4.77 0.25
C GLU A 93 -3.31 5.45 0.81
N VAL A 94 -3.12 6.70 0.41
CA VAL A 94 -2.03 7.57 0.84
C VAL A 94 -2.59 8.95 1.20
N ALA A 95 -2.09 9.57 2.26
CA ALA A 95 -2.45 10.95 2.57
C ALA A 95 -1.69 11.92 1.67
N PHE A 96 -2.33 13.02 1.26
CA PHE A 96 -1.63 14.13 0.59
C PHE A 96 -0.60 14.78 1.50
N ASP A 97 -0.89 14.77 2.81
CA ASP A 97 0.00 15.24 3.85
C ASP A 97 0.60 14.04 4.61
N GLN A 98 1.89 13.80 4.41
CA GLN A 98 2.62 12.69 5.04
C GLN A 98 3.44 13.11 6.28
N ARG A 99 3.27 14.37 6.74
CA ARG A 99 3.96 14.87 7.92
C ARG A 99 3.46 14.10 9.16
N GLN A 100 4.39 13.50 9.91
CA GLN A 100 4.06 12.67 11.07
C GLN A 100 4.07 13.45 12.38
N THR A 101 4.64 14.65 12.38
CA THR A 101 4.78 15.52 13.55
C THR A 101 3.77 16.66 13.44
N PRO A 102 3.11 17.10 14.55
CA PRO A 102 2.26 18.29 14.53
C PRO A 102 3.10 19.50 14.12
N LEU A 103 2.94 19.94 12.88
CA LEU A 103 3.54 21.15 12.38
C LEU A 103 2.47 22.26 12.36
N PRO A 104 2.86 23.52 12.62
CA PRO A 104 1.93 24.64 12.47
C PRO A 104 1.32 24.66 11.07
N GLY A 105 0.03 24.96 10.98
CA GLY A 105 -0.71 25.12 9.73
C GLY A 105 -1.78 24.05 9.48
N ALA A 106 -2.60 24.30 8.46
CA ALA A 106 -3.63 23.35 8.04
C ALA A 106 -3.01 22.14 7.32
N PRO A 107 -3.60 20.94 7.43
CA PRO A 107 -3.21 19.79 6.62
C PRO A 107 -3.39 20.07 5.13
N VAL A 108 -2.47 19.58 4.30
CA VAL A 108 -2.59 19.68 2.84
C VAL A 108 -3.80 18.88 2.35
N ARG A 109 -4.60 19.50 1.47
CA ARG A 109 -5.78 18.90 0.83
C ARG A 109 -5.79 19.21 -0.66
N PHE A 110 -6.41 18.35 -1.45
CA PHE A 110 -6.60 18.54 -2.88
C PHE A 110 -8.08 18.36 -3.24
N GLY A 111 -8.71 19.40 -3.81
CA GLY A 111 -10.15 19.38 -4.11
C GLY A 111 -11.02 19.09 -2.88
N GLY A 112 -10.60 19.53 -1.69
CA GLY A 112 -11.26 19.24 -0.41
C GLY A 112 -10.92 17.90 0.23
N ASN A 113 -10.33 16.97 -0.52
CA ASN A 113 -9.95 15.63 -0.05
C ASN A 113 -8.61 15.65 0.69
N SER A 114 -8.45 14.81 1.70
CA SER A 114 -7.20 14.70 2.47
C SER A 114 -6.32 13.52 2.04
N ARG A 115 -6.88 12.60 1.24
CA ARG A 115 -6.18 11.38 0.83
C ARG A 115 -6.50 10.98 -0.61
N LEU A 116 -5.57 10.26 -1.22
CA LEU A 116 -5.68 9.64 -2.53
C LEU A 116 -5.82 8.12 -2.36
N MET A 117 -6.72 7.50 -3.10
CA MET A 117 -6.89 6.06 -3.18
C MET A 117 -6.66 5.56 -4.60
N LEU A 118 -5.67 4.69 -4.78
CA LEU A 118 -5.51 3.90 -5.98
C LEU A 118 -6.54 2.77 -6.00
N VAL A 119 -7.31 2.71 -7.07
CA VAL A 119 -8.30 1.68 -7.34
C VAL A 119 -7.95 0.93 -8.64
N PRO A 120 -8.21 -0.38 -8.73
CA PRO A 120 -8.05 -1.09 -10.00
C PRO A 120 -8.93 -0.48 -11.09
N ALA A 121 -8.42 -0.42 -12.32
CA ALA A 121 -9.17 0.12 -13.45
C ALA A 121 -10.53 -0.59 -13.60
N GLY A 122 -11.59 0.20 -13.79
CA GLY A 122 -12.97 -0.30 -13.89
C GLY A 122 -13.63 -0.70 -12.56
N SER A 123 -12.90 -0.68 -11.43
CA SER A 123 -13.48 -0.92 -10.11
C SER A 123 -14.11 0.33 -9.52
N LYS A 124 -15.17 0.15 -8.73
CA LYS A 124 -15.76 1.23 -7.94
C LYS A 124 -15.04 1.34 -6.58
N PRO A 125 -14.59 2.54 -6.16
CA PRO A 125 -14.02 2.72 -4.83
C PRO A 125 -15.06 2.39 -3.74
N PRO A 126 -14.63 1.88 -2.57
CA PRO A 126 -15.52 1.75 -1.42
C PRO A 126 -15.91 3.16 -0.91
N THR A 127 -17.20 3.35 -0.63
CA THR A 127 -17.71 4.62 -0.05
C THR A 127 -17.78 4.58 1.48
N VAL A 128 -17.69 3.39 2.05
CA VAL A 128 -17.72 3.12 3.50
C VAL A 128 -16.65 2.08 3.78
N PHE A 129 -15.94 2.20 4.89
CA PHE A 129 -15.00 1.23 5.40
C PHE A 129 -15.61 0.46 6.57
N GLN A 130 -15.49 -0.86 6.52
CA GLN A 130 -16.00 -1.81 7.51
C GLN A 130 -17.45 -1.57 7.94
N ARG A 131 -18.34 -1.32 6.98
CA ARG A 131 -19.79 -1.03 7.16
C ARG A 131 -20.13 0.26 7.91
N ARG A 132 -19.15 0.92 8.56
CA ARG A 132 -19.43 1.98 9.55
C ARG A 132 -18.80 3.32 9.21
N PHE A 133 -17.59 3.34 8.65
CA PHE A 133 -16.79 4.56 8.56
C PHE A 133 -16.89 5.15 7.14
N PRO A 134 -17.57 6.28 6.93
CA PRO A 134 -17.61 6.93 5.62
C PRO A 134 -16.20 7.24 5.10
N LEU A 135 -16.04 7.19 3.78
CA LEU A 135 -14.79 7.49 3.07
C LEU A 135 -14.93 8.73 2.18
N ASP A 136 -15.63 9.75 2.69
CA ASP A 136 -15.94 11.02 2.02
C ASP A 136 -14.75 11.98 1.86
N TYR A 137 -13.58 11.59 2.38
CA TYR A 137 -12.33 12.34 2.32
C TYR A 137 -11.36 11.85 1.23
N LEU A 138 -11.76 10.85 0.44
CA LEU A 138 -10.94 10.20 -0.58
C LEU A 138 -11.15 10.81 -1.96
N LEU A 139 -10.06 11.16 -2.62
CA LEU A 139 -10.00 11.22 -4.07
C LEU A 139 -9.57 9.84 -4.61
N SER A 140 -10.23 9.31 -5.63
CA SER A 140 -9.84 8.04 -6.27
C SER A 140 -9.10 8.27 -7.58
N THR A 141 -8.07 7.47 -7.86
CA THR A 141 -7.39 7.39 -9.16
C THR A 141 -7.16 5.93 -9.55
N SER A 142 -7.03 5.67 -10.85
CA SER A 142 -6.52 4.40 -11.39
C SER A 142 -5.15 4.56 -12.08
N SER A 143 -4.56 5.76 -12.01
CA SER A 143 -3.25 6.09 -12.58
C SER A 143 -2.16 5.76 -11.57
N LEU A 144 -1.21 4.92 -11.97
CA LEU A 144 -0.01 4.66 -11.17
C LEU A 144 0.90 5.87 -11.08
N ALA A 145 0.94 6.71 -12.13
CA ALA A 145 1.75 7.92 -12.14
C ALA A 145 1.27 8.95 -11.10
N ASP A 146 -0.05 9.01 -10.86
CA ASP A 146 -0.63 9.89 -9.84
C ASP A 146 -0.29 9.39 -8.43
N PHE A 147 -0.27 8.05 -8.24
CA PHE A 147 -0.13 7.43 -6.93
C PHE A 147 1.32 7.25 -6.48
N HIS A 148 2.22 7.00 -7.43
CA HIS A 148 3.66 6.83 -7.22
C HIS A 148 4.46 7.85 -8.04
N PRO A 149 4.33 9.16 -7.78
CA PRO A 149 5.12 10.17 -8.47
C PRO A 149 6.60 10.04 -8.10
N ASN A 150 7.50 10.41 -9.01
CA ASN A 150 8.90 10.59 -8.64
C ASN A 150 9.02 11.84 -7.75
N PRO A 151 9.70 11.78 -6.59
CA PRO A 151 9.99 12.97 -5.81
C PRO A 151 10.90 13.92 -6.60
N GLU A 152 10.69 15.22 -6.39
CA GLU A 152 11.54 16.30 -6.92
C GLU A 152 12.88 16.40 -6.19
#